data_AF-A0A6A9T1F7-F1
#
_entry.id   AF-A0A6A9T1F7-F1
#
_cell.length_a   1.000
_cell.length_b   1.000
_cell.length_c   1.000
_cell.angle_alpha   90.00
_cell.angle_beta   90.00
_cell.angle_gamma   90.00
#
_symmetry.space_group_name_H-M   'P 1'
#
loop_
_entity.id
_entity.type
_entity.pdbx_description
1 polymer ?
#
loop_
_entity_poly.entity_id
_entity_poly.type
_entity_poly.pdbx_seq_one_letter_code
_entity_poly.pdbx_strand_id
1 'polypeptide(L)'
;METPTVGNSYTGKVVGISSTSNPMVQKSEWAYPAVVVTGDEDFSVGDHIEFIVRQELESHYQAQLADREKELSSPTFNRIYRGEVSEISTDGNPLIRHSDWDKSVVVITEDSETFTRGDTVEFVIKKEVGKRYQALLSHKAPAVKPQYGSRAVIPIHHDGKDNQSVGDTRSEKHATKSIEERD
;
A
#
# COMPACT_ATOMS: atom_id res chain seq x y z
N MET A 1 -1.53 -0.62 34.41
CA MET A 1 -0.93 -1.29 33.24
C MET A 1 -1.76 -0.84 32.05
N GLU A 2 -1.11 -0.29 31.04
CA GLU A 2 -1.79 0.19 29.84
C GLU A 2 -1.82 -0.93 28.80
N THR A 3 -2.94 -1.09 28.13
CA THR A 3 -3.06 -1.98 26.97
C THR A 3 -2.91 -1.15 25.70
N PRO A 4 -2.11 -1.61 24.72
CA PRO A 4 -2.03 -0.94 23.43
C PRO A 4 -3.40 -0.92 22.77
N THR A 5 -3.77 0.25 22.23
CA THR A 5 -4.89 0.37 21.31
C THR A 5 -4.49 -0.16 19.93
N VAL A 6 -5.29 -1.08 19.39
CA VAL A 6 -5.15 -1.60 18.03
C VAL A 6 -5.29 -0.46 17.01
N GLY A 7 -4.41 -0.44 16.01
CA GLY A 7 -4.37 0.56 14.95
C GLY A 7 -3.47 1.76 15.24
N ASN A 8 -3.00 1.93 16.48
CA ASN A 8 -2.08 3.00 16.84
C ASN A 8 -0.62 2.62 16.62
N SER A 9 0.20 3.62 16.28
CA SER A 9 1.66 3.49 16.18
C SER A 9 2.32 3.65 17.54
N TYR A 10 3.37 2.87 17.79
CA TYR A 10 4.19 2.92 18.98
C TYR A 10 5.66 2.75 18.61
N THR A 11 6.54 3.38 19.38
CA THR A 11 7.97 3.11 19.33
C THR A 11 8.41 2.32 20.56
N GLY A 12 9.31 1.37 20.38
CA GLY A 12 9.86 0.59 21.49
C GLY A 12 11.16 -0.11 21.13
N LYS A 13 11.81 -0.64 22.17
CA LYS A 13 13.11 -1.32 22.07
C LYS A 13 12.91 -2.82 21.87
N VAL A 14 13.61 -3.40 20.89
CA VAL A 14 13.67 -4.85 20.67
C VAL A 14 14.40 -5.49 21.84
N VAL A 15 13.72 -6.39 22.54
CA VAL A 15 14.23 -7.14 23.70
C VAL A 15 14.58 -8.58 23.36
N GLY A 16 14.12 -9.09 22.23
CA GLY A 16 14.36 -10.45 21.79
C GLY A 16 13.94 -10.66 20.34
N ILE A 17 14.34 -11.78 19.77
CA ILE A 17 13.93 -12.23 18.43
C ILE A 17 13.17 -13.55 18.62
N SER A 18 11.99 -13.66 18.01
CA SER A 18 11.18 -14.87 18.07
C SER A 18 11.84 -16.02 17.28
N SER A 19 11.34 -17.23 17.44
CA SER A 19 11.75 -18.39 16.63
C SER A 19 11.44 -18.25 15.14
N THR A 20 10.57 -17.30 14.77
CA THR A 20 10.21 -16.96 13.40
C THR A 20 10.97 -15.73 12.88
N SER A 21 12.07 -15.35 13.54
CA SER A 21 12.91 -14.19 13.21
C SER A 21 12.20 -12.84 13.31
N ASN A 22 11.08 -12.75 14.03
CA ASN A 22 10.35 -11.51 14.23
C ASN A 22 10.83 -10.80 15.52
N PRO A 23 11.09 -9.49 15.49
CA PRO A 23 11.49 -8.75 16.68
C PRO A 23 10.36 -8.69 17.71
N MET A 24 10.74 -8.92 18.96
CA MET A 24 9.89 -8.79 20.13
C MET A 24 10.21 -7.48 20.85
N VAL A 25 9.22 -6.61 20.97
CA VAL A 25 9.34 -5.30 21.61
C VAL A 25 8.59 -5.31 22.93
N GLN A 26 9.28 -4.98 24.02
CA GLN A 26 8.66 -4.83 25.33
C GLN A 26 8.61 -3.36 25.70
N LYS A 27 7.41 -2.88 26.06
CA LYS A 27 7.22 -1.60 26.74
C LYS A 27 6.95 -1.86 28.22
N SER A 28 7.54 -1.05 29.09
CA SER A 28 7.42 -1.18 30.55
C SER A 28 5.98 -1.04 31.05
N GLU A 29 5.13 -0.37 30.29
CA GLU A 29 3.74 -0.06 30.66
C GLU A 29 2.76 -1.16 30.23
N TRP A 30 3.21 -2.12 29.40
CA TRP A 30 2.39 -3.17 28.82
C TRP A 30 2.54 -4.49 29.58
N ALA A 31 1.44 -5.24 29.68
CA ALA A 31 1.42 -6.55 30.32
C ALA A 31 2.24 -7.60 29.56
N TYR A 32 2.29 -7.48 28.23
CA TYR A 32 2.93 -8.46 27.34
C TYR A 32 3.78 -7.77 26.26
N PRO A 33 4.77 -8.47 25.68
CA PRO A 33 5.54 -7.95 24.56
C PRO A 33 4.70 -7.90 23.28
N ALA A 34 5.08 -7.02 22.34
CA ALA A 34 4.60 -7.05 20.97
C ALA A 34 5.58 -7.81 20.08
N VAL A 35 5.06 -8.79 19.32
CA VAL A 35 5.76 -9.45 18.23
C VAL A 35 5.45 -8.66 16.96
N VAL A 36 6.46 -8.02 16.41
CA VAL A 36 6.31 -7.23 15.19
C VAL A 36 6.59 -8.15 14.02
N VAL A 37 5.57 -8.40 13.18
CA VAL A 37 5.71 -9.18 11.96
C VAL A 37 6.45 -8.33 10.93
N THR A 38 7.62 -8.82 10.52
CA THR A 38 8.51 -8.15 9.58
C THR A 38 8.66 -8.98 8.31
N GLY A 39 8.99 -8.33 7.20
CA GLY A 39 9.39 -9.03 5.97
C GLY A 39 10.86 -9.47 6.06
N ASP A 40 11.61 -9.27 4.97
CA ASP A 40 13.05 -9.53 4.87
C ASP A 40 13.92 -8.47 5.59
N GLU A 41 13.52 -8.02 6.77
CA GLU A 41 14.27 -7.04 7.56
C GLU A 41 14.88 -7.72 8.79
N ASP A 42 16.21 -7.61 8.92
CA ASP A 42 16.95 -8.12 10.06
C ASP A 42 16.93 -7.09 11.21
N PHE A 43 16.64 -7.55 12.42
CA PHE A 43 16.63 -6.75 13.63
C PHE A 43 17.54 -7.35 14.70
N SER A 44 18.14 -6.48 15.50
CA SER A 44 18.99 -6.85 16.61
C SER A 44 18.36 -6.46 17.95
N VAL A 45 18.67 -7.25 18.98
CA VAL A 45 18.31 -6.89 20.36
C VAL A 45 19.01 -5.57 20.71
N GLY A 46 18.21 -4.56 21.09
CA GLY A 46 18.71 -3.21 21.31
C GLY A 46 18.12 -2.16 20.37
N ASP A 47 17.65 -2.58 19.20
CA ASP A 47 17.13 -1.68 18.18
C ASP A 47 15.84 -1.00 18.64
N HIS A 48 15.62 0.23 18.16
CA HIS A 48 14.38 0.95 18.39
C HIS A 48 13.58 0.96 17.10
N ILE A 49 12.37 0.42 17.17
CA ILE A 49 11.50 0.28 16.00
C ILE A 49 10.15 0.91 16.25
N GLU A 50 9.57 1.45 15.19
CA GLU A 50 8.20 1.93 15.16
C GLU A 50 7.29 0.87 14.55
N PHE A 51 6.18 0.60 15.22
CA PHE A 51 5.29 -0.49 14.87
C PHE A 51 3.83 -0.14 15.18
N ILE A 52 2.91 -0.73 14.43
CA ILE A 52 1.47 -0.57 14.61
C ILE A 52 0.91 -1.88 15.16
N VAL A 53 0.23 -1.80 16.31
CA VAL A 53 -0.44 -2.97 16.90
C VAL A 53 -1.66 -3.31 16.05
N ARG A 54 -1.74 -4.55 15.57
CA ARG A 54 -2.85 -5.03 14.73
C ARG A 54 -3.83 -5.89 15.49
N GLN A 55 -3.34 -6.65 16.47
CA GLN A 55 -4.17 -7.59 17.20
C GLN A 55 -3.59 -7.84 18.60
N GLU A 56 -4.49 -8.07 19.55
CA GLU A 56 -4.16 -8.58 20.88
C GLU A 56 -4.37 -10.10 20.91
N LEU A 57 -3.39 -10.83 21.45
CA LEU A 57 -3.43 -12.28 21.67
C LEU A 57 -3.22 -12.55 23.17
N GLU A 58 -3.51 -13.78 23.61
CA GLU A 58 -3.53 -14.14 25.04
C GLU A 58 -2.19 -13.89 25.78
N SER A 59 -1.06 -13.92 25.07
CA SER A 59 0.29 -13.85 25.65
C SER A 59 1.20 -12.78 25.04
N HIS A 60 0.74 -12.09 24.00
CA HIS A 60 1.51 -11.07 23.28
C HIS A 60 0.60 -10.23 22.39
N TYR A 61 1.11 -9.10 21.93
CA TYR A 61 0.47 -8.30 20.89
C TYR A 61 1.08 -8.65 19.54
N GLN A 62 0.26 -8.79 18.51
CA GLN A 62 0.75 -8.87 17.14
C GLN A 62 0.78 -7.46 16.55
N ALA A 63 1.95 -7.06 16.08
CA ALA A 63 2.17 -5.79 15.42
C ALA A 63 2.76 -6.02 14.03
N GLN A 64 2.81 -4.96 13.24
CA GLN A 64 3.61 -4.88 12.03
C GLN A 64 4.47 -3.64 12.10
N LEU A 65 5.56 -3.57 11.33
CA LEU A 65 6.27 -2.32 11.18
C LEU A 65 5.27 -1.26 10.73
N ALA A 66 5.37 -0.07 11.33
CA ALA A 66 4.76 1.10 10.72
C ALA A 66 5.35 1.14 9.30
N ASP A 67 4.52 1.35 8.28
CA ASP A 67 4.98 1.46 6.89
C ASP A 67 5.99 2.61 6.79
N ARG A 68 7.24 2.35 7.16
CA ARG A 68 8.39 3.04 6.61
C ARG A 68 8.41 2.47 5.21
N GLU A 69 7.81 3.21 4.29
CA GLU A 69 8.12 3.05 2.88
C GLU A 69 9.64 2.95 2.80
N LYS A 70 10.19 1.74 2.61
CA LYS A 70 11.64 1.51 2.53
C LYS A 70 12.18 2.61 1.64
N GLU A 71 12.92 3.55 2.25
CA GLU A 71 13.27 4.83 1.64
C GLU A 71 14.16 4.53 0.44
N LEU A 72 13.52 4.40 -0.72
CA LEU A 72 14.24 4.29 -1.96
C LEU A 72 14.92 5.65 -2.14
N SER A 73 16.24 5.64 -2.31
CA SER A 73 17.05 6.81 -2.65
C SER A 73 16.59 7.52 -3.95
N SER A 74 15.65 6.91 -4.67
CA SER A 74 15.00 7.43 -5.85
C SER A 74 13.59 6.84 -5.99
N PRO A 75 12.60 7.61 -6.44
CA PRO A 75 11.25 7.10 -6.63
C PRO A 75 11.16 6.02 -7.71
N THR A 76 10.41 4.96 -7.44
CA THR A 76 9.90 4.05 -8.46
C THR A 76 8.73 4.69 -9.20
N PHE A 77 8.79 4.69 -10.54
CA PHE A 77 7.68 5.14 -11.39
C PHE A 77 6.42 4.29 -11.15
N ASN A 78 5.24 4.88 -11.32
CA ASN A 78 3.95 4.20 -11.19
C ASN A 78 3.58 3.68 -9.78
N ARG A 79 4.39 3.98 -8.77
CA ARG A 79 4.02 3.83 -7.35
C ARG A 79 3.32 5.09 -6.84
N ILE A 80 2.34 4.90 -5.96
CA ILE A 80 1.66 5.99 -5.26
C ILE A 80 2.50 6.34 -4.02
N TYR A 81 2.77 7.63 -3.85
CA TYR A 81 3.44 8.21 -2.70
C TYR A 81 2.51 9.22 -2.04
N ARG A 82 2.73 9.48 -0.75
CA ARG A 82 2.07 10.57 -0.02
C ARG A 82 3.13 11.57 0.39
N GLY A 83 2.84 12.86 0.30
CA GLY A 83 3.78 13.88 0.70
C GLY A 83 3.12 15.21 1.00
N GLU A 84 3.79 15.99 1.83
CA GLU A 84 3.34 17.32 2.22
C GLU A 84 3.75 18.36 1.17
N VAL A 85 2.81 19.23 0.81
CA VAL A 85 3.06 20.38 -0.06
C VAL A 85 3.95 21.37 0.68
N SER A 86 5.20 21.46 0.23
CA SER A 86 6.18 22.38 0.79
C SER A 86 5.98 23.81 0.28
N GLU A 87 5.69 23.96 -1.00
CA GLU A 87 5.55 25.24 -1.71
C GLU A 87 4.60 25.09 -2.89
N ILE A 88 4.11 26.22 -3.43
CA ILE A 88 3.33 26.28 -4.67
C ILE A 88 4.19 26.97 -5.73
N SER A 89 4.33 26.37 -6.91
CA SER A 89 5.07 26.97 -8.02
C SER A 89 4.35 28.21 -8.56
N THR A 90 5.06 29.03 -9.35
CA THR A 90 4.47 30.19 -10.03
C THR A 90 3.30 29.81 -10.94
N ASP A 91 3.31 28.57 -11.47
CA ASP A 91 2.25 28.01 -12.31
C ASP A 91 1.10 27.38 -11.50
N GLY A 92 1.10 27.54 -10.17
CA GLY A 92 0.06 27.00 -9.27
C GLY A 92 0.22 25.52 -8.90
N ASN A 93 1.32 24.87 -9.29
CA ASN A 93 1.52 23.44 -9.06
C ASN A 93 2.14 23.18 -7.68
N PRO A 94 1.65 22.19 -6.91
CA PRO A 94 2.25 21.87 -5.63
C PRO A 94 3.64 21.23 -5.79
N LEU A 95 4.56 21.71 -4.96
CA LEU A 95 5.93 21.23 -4.83
C LEU A 95 6.06 20.45 -3.53
N ILE A 96 6.47 19.19 -3.64
CA ILE A 96 6.64 18.27 -2.52
C ILE A 96 8.12 18.00 -2.33
N ARG A 97 8.55 18.03 -1.07
CA ARG A 97 9.91 17.70 -0.68
C ARG A 97 9.87 16.48 0.22
N HIS A 98 10.32 15.34 -0.32
CA HIS A 98 10.56 14.14 0.47
C HIS A 98 11.92 14.28 1.16
N SER A 99 12.03 13.89 2.44
CA SER A 99 13.27 13.93 3.22
C SER A 99 14.41 13.15 2.56
N ASP A 100 14.06 12.08 1.85
CA ASP A 100 14.99 11.02 1.44
C ASP A 100 15.29 11.06 -0.05
N TRP A 101 14.69 12.01 -0.78
CA TRP A 101 14.95 12.22 -2.19
C TRP A 101 15.82 13.46 -2.39
N ASP A 102 16.82 13.31 -3.25
CA ASP A 102 17.74 14.38 -3.65
C ASP A 102 17.08 15.47 -4.51
N LYS A 103 15.87 15.20 -5.02
CA LYS A 103 15.12 16.08 -5.93
C LYS A 103 13.72 16.37 -5.41
N SER A 104 13.28 17.61 -5.61
CA SER A 104 11.89 18.02 -5.36
C SER A 104 10.93 17.42 -6.40
N VAL A 105 9.70 17.15 -5.98
CA VAL A 105 8.63 16.68 -6.85
C VAL A 105 7.72 17.86 -7.19
N VAL A 106 7.41 18.04 -8.48
CA VAL A 106 6.34 18.92 -8.93
C VAL A 106 5.16 18.06 -9.39
N VAL A 107 4.00 18.25 -8.77
CA VAL A 107 2.78 17.56 -9.18
C VAL A 107 2.06 18.45 -10.18
N ILE A 108 1.84 17.96 -11.39
CA ILE A 108 1.11 18.71 -12.40
C ILE A 108 -0.39 18.57 -12.16
N THR A 109 -1.05 19.71 -12.01
CA THR A 109 -2.47 19.81 -11.74
C THR A 109 -3.12 20.57 -12.89
N GLU A 110 -3.90 19.87 -13.72
CA GLU A 110 -4.61 20.48 -14.86
C GLU A 110 -5.95 21.12 -14.46
N ASP A 111 -6.45 20.82 -13.25
CA ASP A 111 -7.74 21.30 -12.76
C ASP A 111 -7.56 22.43 -11.75
N SER A 112 -8.66 23.15 -11.52
CA SER A 112 -8.84 24.21 -10.51
C SER A 112 -8.64 23.76 -9.05
N GLU A 113 -7.97 22.63 -8.82
CA GLU A 113 -7.58 22.17 -7.51
C GLU A 113 -6.61 23.18 -6.90
N THR A 114 -7.02 23.72 -5.75
CA THR A 114 -6.21 24.66 -4.99
C THR A 114 -5.49 23.88 -3.90
N PHE A 115 -4.17 24.07 -3.83
CA PHE A 115 -3.32 23.44 -2.83
C PHE A 115 -2.73 24.54 -1.95
N THR A 116 -2.62 24.25 -0.67
CA THR A 116 -1.98 25.10 0.31
C THR A 116 -0.75 24.40 0.86
N ARG A 117 0.25 25.20 1.28
CA ARG A 117 1.40 24.66 2.00
C ARG A 117 0.94 23.93 3.27
N GLY A 118 1.46 22.73 3.48
CA GLY A 118 1.07 21.83 4.56
C GLY A 118 0.02 20.79 4.18
N ASP A 119 -0.59 20.89 3.00
CA ASP A 119 -1.54 19.87 2.54
C ASP A 119 -0.83 18.56 2.26
N THR A 120 -1.43 17.44 2.67
CA THR A 120 -0.94 16.11 2.30
C THR A 120 -1.61 15.67 1.00
N VAL A 121 -0.80 15.34 -0.01
CA VAL A 121 -1.30 14.92 -1.32
C VAL A 121 -0.75 13.56 -1.71
N GLU A 122 -1.56 12.79 -2.43
CA GLU A 122 -1.17 11.51 -2.99
C GLU A 122 -0.81 11.66 -4.47
N PHE A 123 0.37 11.20 -4.86
CA PHE A 123 0.91 11.43 -6.19
C PHE A 123 1.69 10.24 -6.72
N VAL A 124 1.85 10.20 -8.05
CA VAL A 124 2.58 9.16 -8.77
C VAL A 124 3.64 9.83 -9.64
N ILE A 125 4.91 9.44 -9.46
CA ILE A 125 5.99 9.93 -10.31
C ILE A 125 5.84 9.36 -11.73
N LYS A 126 5.87 10.26 -12.72
CA LYS A 126 5.79 9.91 -14.14
C LYS A 126 7.13 9.92 -14.83
N LYS A 127 7.97 10.92 -14.53
CA LYS A 127 9.29 11.06 -15.14
C LYS A 127 10.17 11.98 -14.32
N GLU A 128 11.47 11.88 -14.58
CA GLU A 128 12.45 12.86 -14.13
C GLU A 128 12.63 13.96 -15.20
N VAL A 129 12.70 15.22 -14.76
CA VAL A 129 12.92 16.39 -15.63
C VAL A 129 13.99 17.28 -14.99
N GLY A 130 15.23 17.12 -15.44
CA GLY A 130 16.38 17.88 -14.93
C GLY A 130 16.63 17.59 -13.45
N LYS A 131 16.45 18.59 -12.58
CA LYS A 131 16.65 18.48 -11.12
C LYS A 131 15.36 18.20 -10.33
N ARG A 132 14.29 17.79 -11.00
CA ARG A 132 12.97 17.58 -10.39
C ARG A 132 12.31 16.30 -10.90
N TYR A 133 11.44 15.72 -10.08
CA TYR A 133 10.50 14.70 -10.52
C TYR A 133 9.18 15.36 -10.92
N GLN A 134 8.62 14.94 -12.06
CA GLN A 134 7.28 15.32 -12.47
C GLN A 134 6.30 14.20 -12.08
N ALA A 135 5.26 14.58 -11.36
CA ALA A 135 4.23 13.69 -10.85
C ALA A 135 2.84 14.11 -11.30
N LEU A 136 1.88 13.19 -11.15
CA LEU A 136 0.44 13.46 -11.25
C LEU A 136 -0.22 13.05 -9.95
N LEU A 137 -1.37 13.64 -9.64
CA LEU A 137 -2.21 13.17 -8.53
C LEU A 137 -2.58 11.70 -8.74
N SER A 138 -2.64 10.93 -7.67
CA SER A 138 -2.89 9.48 -7.72
C SER A 138 -4.17 9.14 -8.49
N HIS A 139 -5.24 9.91 -8.29
CA HIS A 139 -6.53 9.73 -8.94
C HIS A 139 -6.55 10.13 -10.43
N LYS A 140 -5.56 10.90 -10.90
CA LYS A 140 -5.38 11.28 -12.32
C LYS A 140 -4.31 10.45 -13.02
N ALA A 141 -3.48 9.75 -12.25
CA ALA A 141 -2.49 8.86 -12.83
C ALA A 141 -3.25 7.72 -13.55
N PRO A 142 -2.90 7.40 -14.81
CA PRO A 142 -3.50 6.28 -15.52
C PRO A 142 -3.40 5.03 -14.64
N ALA A 143 -4.53 4.34 -14.45
CA ALA A 143 -4.65 3.18 -13.59
C ALA A 143 -3.57 2.15 -13.98
N VAL A 144 -2.57 2.03 -13.13
CA VAL A 144 -1.58 0.98 -13.23
C VAL A 144 -2.35 -0.27 -12.82
N LYS A 145 -2.62 -1.15 -13.79
CA LYS A 145 -3.21 -2.45 -13.46
C LYS A 145 -2.32 -3.06 -12.38
N PRO A 146 -2.86 -3.44 -11.21
CA PRO A 146 -2.07 -4.13 -10.22
C PRO A 146 -1.43 -5.34 -10.92
N GLN A 147 -0.11 -5.44 -10.87
CA GLN A 147 0.61 -6.64 -11.30
C GLN A 147 0.34 -7.72 -10.25
N TYR A 148 -0.89 -8.23 -10.24
CA TYR A 148 -1.21 -9.49 -9.62
C TYR A 148 -0.48 -10.55 -10.44
N GLY A 149 0.71 -10.96 -9.97
CA GLY A 149 1.38 -12.18 -10.42
C GLY A 149 0.58 -13.45 -10.13
N SER A 150 -0.63 -13.33 -9.56
CA SER A 150 -1.59 -14.39 -9.43
C SER A 150 -2.22 -14.70 -10.80
N ARG A 151 -1.91 -15.89 -11.32
CA ARG A 151 -2.83 -16.61 -12.22
C ARG A 151 -4.25 -16.49 -11.64
N ALA A 152 -5.25 -16.30 -12.49
CA ALA A 152 -6.65 -16.37 -12.08
C ALA A 152 -6.91 -17.72 -11.40
N VAL A 153 -6.88 -17.76 -10.08
CA VAL A 153 -7.37 -18.90 -9.29
C VAL A 153 -8.86 -18.69 -9.17
N ILE A 154 -9.59 -19.09 -10.21
CA ILE A 154 -11.03 -19.28 -10.10
C ILE A 154 -11.22 -20.45 -9.12
N PRO A 155 -11.88 -20.27 -7.96
CA PRO A 155 -12.14 -21.38 -7.06
C PRO A 155 -13.05 -22.37 -7.79
N ILE A 156 -12.50 -23.51 -8.21
CA ILE A 156 -13.31 -24.65 -8.66
C ILE A 156 -13.82 -25.30 -7.38
N HIS A 157 -15.09 -25.08 -7.06
CA HIS A 157 -15.75 -25.78 -5.95
C HIS A 157 -15.94 -27.24 -6.37
N HIS A 158 -15.02 -28.12 -5.97
CA HIS A 158 -15.22 -29.56 -6.05
C HIS A 158 -16.18 -29.97 -4.92
N ASP A 159 -17.48 -29.70 -5.10
CA ASP A 159 -18.50 -30.45 -4.35
C ASP A 159 -18.71 -31.77 -5.08
N GLY A 160 -17.78 -32.69 -4.83
CA GLY A 160 -17.85 -34.07 -5.30
C GLY A 160 -18.82 -34.84 -4.42
N LYS A 161 -20.11 -34.80 -4.77
CA LYS A 161 -21.05 -35.86 -4.42
C LYS A 161 -21.75 -36.38 -5.68
N ASP A 162 -21.28 -37.57 -6.08
CA ASP A 162 -22.06 -38.63 -6.72
C ASP A 162 -22.55 -38.42 -8.17
N ASN A 163 -21.60 -38.58 -9.11
CA ASN A 163 -21.67 -39.57 -10.20
C ASN A 163 -23.03 -39.83 -10.90
N GLN A 164 -23.51 -38.92 -11.75
CA GLN A 164 -24.24 -39.27 -12.98
C GLN A 164 -23.87 -38.33 -14.13
N SER A 165 -23.07 -38.85 -15.06
CA SER A 165 -22.80 -38.30 -16.38
C SER A 165 -23.82 -38.89 -17.36
N VAL A 166 -24.67 -38.06 -17.99
CA VAL A 166 -24.99 -38.08 -19.43
C VAL A 166 -26.09 -37.06 -19.79
N GLY A 167 -25.81 -36.25 -20.82
CA GLY A 167 -26.78 -35.86 -21.85
C GLY A 167 -27.53 -34.55 -21.67
N ASP A 168 -27.25 -33.54 -22.50
CA ASP A 168 -27.95 -33.45 -23.79
C ASP A 168 -27.22 -32.52 -24.78
N THR A 169 -26.82 -33.11 -25.90
CA THR A 169 -26.41 -32.45 -27.14
C THR A 169 -27.61 -31.81 -27.83
N ARG A 170 -27.54 -30.50 -28.16
CA ARG A 170 -28.12 -29.82 -29.35
C ARG A 170 -28.18 -28.31 -29.09
N SER A 171 -28.04 -27.40 -30.03
CA SER A 171 -27.55 -27.41 -31.42
C SER A 171 -27.37 -25.94 -31.79
N GLU A 172 -26.35 -25.63 -32.59
CA GLU A 172 -26.21 -24.34 -33.26
C GLU A 172 -27.47 -24.04 -34.11
N LYS A 173 -28.13 -22.92 -33.83
CA LYS A 173 -28.74 -21.95 -34.78
C LYS A 173 -29.78 -21.10 -34.06
N HIS A 174 -29.85 -19.83 -34.50
CA HIS A 174 -30.83 -18.80 -34.15
C HIS A 174 -30.47 -17.90 -32.95
N ALA A 175 -29.84 -16.77 -33.24
CA ALA A 175 -30.47 -15.45 -33.09
C ALA A 175 -29.51 -14.32 -33.50
N THR A 176 -29.31 -14.14 -34.81
CA THR A 176 -28.98 -12.82 -35.35
C THR A 176 -30.21 -11.93 -35.22
N LYS A 177 -30.13 -10.84 -34.44
CA LYS A 177 -30.90 -9.63 -34.72
C LYS A 177 -30.04 -8.40 -34.43
N SER A 178 -29.78 -7.66 -35.50
CA SER A 178 -29.09 -6.39 -35.53
C SER A 178 -29.96 -5.26 -34.97
N ILE A 179 -29.29 -4.24 -34.44
CA ILE A 179 -29.83 -2.96 -34.00
C ILE A 179 -30.31 -2.12 -35.21
N GLU A 180 -31.34 -1.32 -34.95
CA GLU A 180 -32.14 -0.38 -35.76
C GLU A 180 -31.55 0.27 -37.02
N GLU A 181 -32.43 0.49 -38.02
CA GLU A 181 -32.44 1.71 -38.84
C GLU A 181 -33.85 2.34 -38.82
N ARG A 182 -33.87 3.67 -38.74
CA ARG A 182 -35.02 4.59 -38.72
C ARG A 182 -35.63 4.78 -40.11
N ASP A 183 -36.95 4.82 -40.21
CA ASP A 183 -37.76 5.96 -40.73
C ASP A 183 -39.25 5.74 -40.39
#